data_AF-A0A699Q674-F1
#
_entry.id   AF-A0A699Q674-F1
#
_cell.length_a   1.000
_cell.length_b   1.000
_cell.length_c   1.000
_cell.angle_alpha   90.00
_cell.angle_beta   90.00
_cell.angle_gamma   90.00
#
_symmetry.space_group_name_H-M   'P 1'
#
loop_
_entity.id
_entity.type
_entity.pdbx_description
1 polymer ?
#
loop_
_entity_poly.entity_id
_entity_poly.type
_entity_poly.pdbx_seq_one_letter_code
_entity_poly.pdbx_strand_id
1 'polypeptide(L)'
;MDFLSSPIFISSAIATNLLLLVVFLYIFSQNNGKKYHPIGGTVIDLVINYNKLHHYMTHLAQKYKTYRVIGLFHADVYTSDPVNVEYILKTNFDNYGKGTHNHDLMKELL
;
A
#
# COMPACT_ATOMS: atom_id res chain seq x y z
N MET A 1 -18.87 -18.97 -31.40
CA MET A 1 -17.99 -19.52 -30.35
C MET A 1 -16.52 -19.21 -30.60
N ASP A 2 -16.16 -18.49 -31.68
CA ASP A 2 -14.76 -18.41 -32.15
C ASP A 2 -13.96 -17.23 -31.59
N PHE A 3 -14.63 -16.32 -30.86
CA PHE A 3 -14.00 -15.14 -30.29
C PHE A 3 -12.90 -15.47 -29.27
N LEU A 4 -13.15 -16.48 -28.44
CA LEU A 4 -12.21 -16.97 -27.42
C LEU A 4 -10.96 -17.65 -28.01
N SER A 5 -11.06 -18.14 -29.25
CA SER A 5 -9.98 -18.81 -29.97
C SER A 5 -9.20 -17.87 -30.88
N SER A 6 -9.58 -16.59 -30.94
CA SER A 6 -8.89 -15.63 -31.79
C SER A 6 -7.47 -15.41 -31.27
N PRO A 7 -6.45 -15.33 -32.16
CA PRO A 7 -5.06 -15.18 -31.75
C PRO A 7 -4.82 -13.90 -30.93
N ILE A 8 -5.61 -12.85 -31.18
CA ILE A 8 -5.58 -11.58 -30.44
C ILE A 8 -6.08 -11.78 -29.00
N PHE A 9 -7.17 -12.52 -28.81
CA PHE A 9 -7.70 -12.81 -27.49
C PHE A 9 -6.72 -13.67 -26.68
N ILE A 10 -6.13 -14.69 -27.31
CA ILE A 10 -5.12 -15.55 -26.68
C ILE A 10 -3.89 -14.73 -26.29
N SER A 11 -3.35 -13.88 -27.18
CA SER A 11 -2.20 -13.04 -26.85
C SER A 11 -2.48 -12.07 -25.72
N SER A 12 -3.69 -11.48 -25.71
CA SER A 12 -4.13 -10.59 -24.63
C SER A 12 -4.24 -11.32 -23.30
N ALA A 13 -4.82 -12.52 -23.28
CA ALA A 13 -4.97 -13.32 -22.07
C ALA A 13 -3.62 -13.78 -21.51
N ILE A 14 -2.66 -14.13 -22.36
CA ILE A 14 -1.30 -14.48 -21.92
C ILE A 14 -0.60 -13.26 -21.32
N ALA A 15 -0.69 -12.10 -21.98
CA ALA A 15 -0.08 -10.87 -21.50
C ALA A 15 -0.64 -10.44 -20.13
N THR A 16 -1.96 -10.53 -19.93
CA THR A 16 -2.58 -10.20 -18.64
C THR A 16 -2.19 -11.18 -17.53
N ASN A 17 -2.16 -12.49 -17.81
CA ASN A 17 -1.71 -13.48 -16.83
C ASN A 17 -0.23 -13.31 -16.47
N LEU A 18 0.62 -12.99 -17.44
CA LEU A 18 2.03 -12.72 -17.19
C LEU A 18 2.20 -11.46 -16.32
N LEU A 19 1.45 -10.40 -16.60
CA LEU A 19 1.45 -9.18 -15.79
C LEU A 19 1.02 -9.48 -14.34
N LEU A 20 -0.07 -10.24 -14.16
CA LEU A 20 -0.54 -10.65 -12.84
C LEU A 20 0.51 -11.47 -12.09
N LEU A 21 1.21 -12.38 -12.78
CA LEU A 21 2.29 -13.18 -12.18
C LEU A 21 3.46 -12.30 -11.75
N VAL A 22 3.88 -11.33 -12.57
CA VAL A 22 4.97 -10.39 -12.22
C VAL A 22 4.58 -9.54 -11.01
N VAL A 23 3.35 -9.02 -10.96
CA VAL A 23 2.84 -8.27 -9.81
C VAL A 23 2.81 -9.15 -8.55
N PHE A 24 2.34 -10.40 -8.68
CA PHE A 24 2.32 -11.34 -7.57
C PHE A 24 3.73 -11.64 -7.03
N LEU A 25 4.68 -11.92 -7.91
CA LEU A 25 6.09 -12.17 -7.54
C LEU A 25 6.74 -10.93 -6.91
N TYR A 26 6.42 -9.73 -7.39
CA TYR A 26 6.88 -8.47 -6.78
C TYR A 26 6.35 -8.31 -5.35
N ILE A 27 5.04 -8.51 -5.14
CA ILE A 27 4.43 -8.45 -3.80
C ILE A 27 5.03 -9.53 -2.88
N PHE A 28 5.23 -10.74 -3.38
CA PHE A 28 5.83 -11.83 -2.62
C PHE A 28 7.30 -11.55 -2.26
N SER A 29 8.06 -10.95 -3.17
CA SER A 29 9.45 -10.54 -2.94
C SER A 29 9.56 -9.49 -1.83
N GLN A 30 8.57 -8.59 -1.70
CA GLN A 30 8.52 -7.62 -0.60
C GLN A 30 8.36 -8.27 0.79
N ASN A 31 8.02 -9.56 0.84
CA ASN A 31 7.86 -10.34 2.06
C ASN A 31 9.16 -11.06 2.50
N ASN A 32 10.18 -11.12 1.63
CA ASN A 32 11.39 -11.91 1.87
C ASN A 32 12.48 -11.10 2.62
N GLY A 33 12.47 -11.18 3.95
CA GLY A 33 13.72 -11.20 4.73
C GLY A 33 14.20 -9.92 5.42
N LYS A 34 13.46 -8.81 5.39
CA LYS A 34 13.79 -7.60 6.17
C LYS A 34 12.80 -7.41 7.31
N LYS A 35 13.26 -6.87 8.46
CA LYS A 35 12.43 -6.47 9.62
C LYS A 35 11.51 -5.30 9.25
N TYR A 36 10.56 -5.52 8.35
CA TYR A 36 9.53 -4.55 8.03
C TYR A 36 8.29 -4.77 8.88
N HIS A 37 7.51 -3.70 9.04
CA HIS A 37 6.16 -3.80 9.59
C HIS A 37 5.30 -4.73 8.74
N PRO A 38 4.32 -5.41 9.35
CA PRO A 38 3.43 -6.31 8.63
C PRO A 38 2.69 -5.56 7.51
N ILE A 39 2.44 -6.28 6.41
CA ILE A 39 1.60 -5.78 5.32
C ILE A 39 0.15 -5.87 5.80
N GLY A 40 -0.48 -4.71 6.01
CA GLY A 40 -1.87 -4.59 6.43
C GLY A 40 -2.84 -4.63 5.25
N GLY A 41 -2.39 -4.23 4.06
CA GLY A 41 -3.20 -4.26 2.85
C GLY A 41 -2.45 -3.75 1.62
N THR A 42 -3.18 -3.61 0.52
CA THR A 42 -2.71 -3.07 -0.75
C THR A 42 -3.58 -1.89 -1.20
N VAL A 43 -3.11 -1.11 -2.18
CA VAL A 43 -3.93 -0.04 -2.78
C VAL A 43 -5.24 -0.57 -3.37
N ILE A 44 -5.27 -1.83 -3.83
CA ILE A 44 -6.48 -2.48 -4.34
C ILE A 44 -7.49 -2.66 -3.20
N ASP A 45 -7.03 -3.07 -2.01
CA ASP A 45 -7.89 -3.20 -0.84
C ASP A 45 -8.50 -1.86 -0.43
N LEU A 46 -7.73 -0.77 -0.52
CA LEU A 46 -8.24 0.58 -0.26
C LEU A 46 -9.32 0.97 -1.28
N VAL A 47 -9.13 0.66 -2.56
CA VAL A 47 -10.11 0.95 -3.63
C VAL A 47 -11.38 0.12 -3.44
N ILE A 48 -11.26 -1.17 -3.13
CA ILE A 48 -12.42 -2.05 -2.85
C ILE A 48 -13.22 -1.52 -1.66
N ASN A 49 -12.52 -1.03 -0.63
CA ASN A 49 -13.14 -0.52 0.60
C ASN A 49 -13.35 1.00 0.57
N TYR A 50 -13.32 1.68 -0.58
CA TYR A 50 -13.35 3.14 -0.66
C TYR A 50 -14.50 3.79 0.12
N ASN A 51 -15.72 3.26 -0.02
CA ASN A 51 -16.91 3.76 0.70
C ASN A 51 -16.81 3.63 2.23
N LYS A 52 -15.91 2.77 2.73
CA LYS A 52 -15.69 2.49 4.15
C LYS A 52 -14.19 2.58 4.48
N LEU A 53 -13.46 3.45 3.78
CA LEU A 53 -11.99 3.50 3.84
C LEU A 53 -11.51 3.71 5.28
N HIS A 54 -12.11 4.66 5.99
CA HIS A 54 -11.77 4.91 7.39
C HIS A 54 -12.03 3.70 8.31
N HIS A 55 -13.13 2.97 8.10
CA HIS A 55 -13.41 1.75 8.86
C HIS A 55 -12.39 0.64 8.56
N TYR A 56 -12.03 0.48 7.29
CA TYR A 56 -10.99 -0.48 6.88
C TYR A 56 -9.63 -0.12 7.51
N MET A 57 -9.20 1.14 7.39
CA MET A 57 -7.96 1.63 8.00
C MET A 57 -7.97 1.49 9.53
N THR A 58 -9.13 1.72 10.18
CA THR A 58 -9.30 1.53 11.63
C THR A 58 -9.15 0.07 12.02
N HIS A 59 -9.73 -0.85 11.24
CA HIS A 59 -9.59 -2.29 11.47
C HIS A 59 -8.11 -2.72 11.37
N LEU A 60 -7.37 -2.22 10.38
CA LEU A 60 -5.93 -2.48 10.25
C LEU A 60 -5.13 -1.89 11.42
N ALA A 61 -5.45 -0.66 11.84
CA ALA A 61 -4.82 0.00 12.97
C ALA A 61 -5.04 -0.76 14.28
N GLN A 62 -6.26 -1.26 14.52
CA GLN A 62 -6.55 -2.10 15.68
C GLN A 62 -5.75 -3.41 15.68
N LYS A 63 -5.57 -4.02 14.50
CA LYS A 63 -4.88 -5.31 14.37
C LYS A 63 -3.36 -5.20 14.51
N TYR A 64 -2.74 -4.18 13.91
CA TYR A 64 -1.28 -4.11 13.77
C TYR A 64 -0.62 -2.94 14.50
N LYS A 65 -1.35 -1.87 14.85
CA LYS A 65 -0.87 -0.55 15.30
C LYS A 65 0.06 0.17 14.32
N THR A 66 1.07 -0.50 13.79
CA THR A 66 1.94 -0.01 12.72
C THR A 66 2.00 -1.04 11.59
N TYR A 67 1.60 -0.65 10.40
CA TYR A 67 1.48 -1.54 9.25
C TYR A 67 1.86 -0.83 7.95
N ARG A 68 2.06 -1.63 6.91
CA ARG A 68 2.34 -1.15 5.56
C ARG A 68 1.15 -1.36 4.66
N VAL A 69 0.89 -0.39 3.78
CA VAL A 69 0.02 -0.58 2.62
C VAL A 69 0.89 -0.54 1.37
N ILE A 70 0.81 -1.60 0.57
CA ILE A 70 1.58 -1.69 -0.67
C ILE A 70 0.81 -0.98 -1.79
N GLY A 71 1.38 0.12 -2.27
CA GLY A 71 0.97 0.78 -3.50
C GLY A 71 1.62 0.13 -4.74
N LEU A 72 1.20 0.60 -5.92
CA LEU A 72 1.74 0.13 -7.20
C LEU A 72 3.24 0.38 -7.33
N PHE A 73 3.73 1.50 -6.80
CA PHE A 73 5.12 1.96 -6.97
C PHE A 73 5.83 2.30 -5.65
N HIS A 74 5.12 2.29 -4.53
CA HIS A 74 5.63 2.65 -3.21
C HIS A 74 4.94 1.79 -2.14
N ALA A 75 5.45 1.86 -0.91
CA ALA A 75 4.81 1.25 0.23
C ALA A 75 4.73 2.27 1.36
N ASP A 76 3.51 2.61 1.75
CA ASP A 76 3.26 3.59 2.81
C ASP A 76 3.25 2.89 4.16
N VAL A 77 3.83 3.54 5.16
CA VAL A 77 3.80 3.07 6.55
C VAL A 77 2.78 3.89 7.32
N TYR A 78 1.75 3.23 7.83
CA TYR A 78 0.76 3.84 8.70
C TYR A 78 1.04 3.43 10.14
N THR A 79 0.98 4.39 11.06
CA THR A 79 1.12 4.13 12.49
C THR A 79 0.01 4.83 13.28
N SER A 80 -0.62 4.06 14.16
CA SER A 80 -1.53 4.53 15.21
C SER A 80 -0.96 4.25 16.60
N ASP A 81 0.33 3.90 16.69
CA ASP A 81 1.00 3.73 17.97
C ASP A 81 1.27 5.11 18.58
N PRO A 82 0.71 5.44 19.76
CA PRO A 82 0.84 6.76 20.36
C PRO A 82 2.30 7.15 20.59
N VAL A 83 3.21 6.19 20.84
CA VAL A 83 4.64 6.47 21.04
C VAL A 83 5.27 6.98 19.74
N ASN A 84 4.94 6.36 18.62
CA ASN A 84 5.43 6.79 17.31
C ASN A 84 4.81 8.11 16.90
N VAL A 85 3.50 8.29 17.12
CA VAL A 85 2.79 9.54 16.79
C VAL A 85 3.38 10.70 17.59
N GLU A 86 3.62 10.51 18.89
CA GLU A 86 4.24 11.54 19.74
C GLU A 86 5.66 11.87 19.29
N TYR A 87 6.47 10.86 18.98
CA TYR A 87 7.82 11.08 18.47
C TYR A 87 7.82 11.87 17.15
N ILE A 88 6.94 11.50 16.21
CA ILE A 88 6.82 12.18 14.91
C ILE A 88 6.39 13.64 15.12
N LEU A 89 5.34 13.88 15.89
CA LEU A 89 4.72 15.20 15.99
C LEU A 89 5.45 16.15 16.95
N LYS A 90 6.06 15.65 18.02
CA LYS A 90 6.73 16.50 19.03
C LYS A 90 8.25 16.54 18.89
N THR A 91 8.87 15.42 18.54
CA THR A 91 10.32 15.28 18.65
C THR A 91 11.03 15.47 17.32
N ASN A 92 10.45 15.03 16.21
CA ASN A 92 11.17 14.94 14.93
C ASN A 92 10.34 15.35 13.71
N PHE A 93 9.41 16.30 13.89
CA PHE A 93 8.41 16.66 12.89
C PHE A 93 9.03 17.11 11.55
N ASP A 94 10.06 17.97 11.59
CA ASP A 94 10.80 18.47 10.42
C ASP A 94 11.36 17.36 9.54
N ASN A 95 11.65 16.18 10.11
CA ASN A 95 12.17 15.05 9.34
C ASN A 95 11.07 14.28 8.60
N TYR A 96 9.84 14.28 9.12
CA TYR A 96 8.73 13.54 8.53
C TYR A 96 8.02 14.32 7.42
N GLY A 97 8.10 15.66 7.40
CA GLY A 97 7.61 16.50 6.29
C GLY A 97 8.48 16.50 5.02
N LYS A 98 9.54 15.67 4.95
CA LYS A 98 10.47 15.63 3.81
C LYS A 98 9.89 14.91 2.59
N GLY A 99 10.20 15.46 1.42
CA GLY A 99 9.71 14.98 0.13
C GLY A 99 8.35 15.57 -0.21
N THR A 100 8.06 15.74 -1.51
CA THR A 100 6.84 16.42 -1.98
C THR A 100 5.56 15.77 -1.45
N HIS A 101 5.49 14.43 -1.47
CA HIS A 101 4.34 13.68 -0.99
C HIS A 101 4.03 13.91 0.51
N ASN A 102 5.02 13.74 1.39
CA ASN A 102 4.80 13.93 2.82
C ASN A 102 4.63 15.41 3.17
N HIS A 103 5.33 16.31 2.47
CA HIS A 103 5.14 17.75 2.64
C HIS A 103 3.69 18.14 2.37
N ASP A 104 3.10 17.69 1.27
CA ASP A 104 1.69 17.98 0.95
C ASP A 104 0.70 17.43 1.97
N LEU A 105 1.00 16.27 2.57
CA LEU A 105 0.19 15.68 3.64
C LEU A 105 0.33 16.41 4.98
N MET A 106 1.52 16.93 5.29
CA MET A 106 1.85 17.49 6.60
C MET A 106 1.88 19.03 6.61
N LYS A 107 1.76 19.70 5.46
CA LYS A 107 1.83 21.17 5.35
C LYS A 107 0.81 21.92 6.19
N GLU A 108 -0.34 21.34 6.47
CA GLU A 108 -1.36 21.97 7.34
C GLU A 108 -0.98 21.90 8.83
N LEU A 109 -0.01 21.05 9.17
CA LEU A 109 0.54 20.87 10.51
C LEU A 109 1.90 21.59 10.68
N LEU A 110 2.48 22.15 9.60
CA LEU A 110 3.73 22.93 9.55
C LEU A 110 3.44 24.42 9.75
#